data_AF-A0A1S1N274-F1
#
_entry.id   AF-A0A1S1N274-F1
#
_cell.length_a   1.000
_cell.length_b   1.000
_cell.length_c   1.000
_cell.angle_alpha   90.00
_cell.angle_beta   90.00
_cell.angle_gamma   90.00
#
_symmetry.space_group_name_H-M   'P 1'
#
loop_
_entity.id
_entity.type
_entity.pdbx_description
1 polymer ?
#
loop_
_entity_poly.entity_id
_entity_poly.type
_entity_poly.pdbx_seq_one_letter_code
_entity_poly.pdbx_strand_id
1 'polypeptide(L)'
;MVQYKVLLTLFLSMVFILPVSAKLTQSAAHVTIIQTLKDGVDKVDGLDNPRLVKLAKDKKTAYVLSGDDNSLSVFDINHKNELSQSDMINSDEQADVYLEGAAGLVVLDDSKRLAVVSFYNGALSLFGQSETQSYTPLQVISDHLAPERVFKSAESLADKDNFGLLGAWDIAKSNNGKQLFVAGYKSNEVAVFNLTSEGLEFAYKVHRLAQQPKSLGSPVSIALSNTDDRVFILGYEGNTLTIYSKDEDSKLSFKQQLENPHTQPTHFNNPQKILLSADSKTVYVANSTGSSISVFSLQDDEYSFTQSVVHDGLKGVGSLLLSHDGKKLYAAGEQDSGFVQFAVAPNGTLNFANRYNSPDQTIHSVSSMVELVNDKLLLVLSAKADALYVVELPE
;
A
#
# COMPACT_ATOMS: atom_id res chain seq x y z
N MET A 1 56.08 -39.77 -52.34
CA MET A 1 56.38 -39.22 -51.00
C MET A 1 55.66 -37.89 -50.94
N VAL A 2 54.62 -37.66 -50.13
CA VAL A 2 54.46 -37.90 -48.69
C VAL A 2 52.98 -38.23 -48.42
N GLN A 3 52.73 -39.24 -47.59
CA GLN A 3 51.40 -39.64 -47.12
C GLN A 3 50.94 -38.71 -45.99
N TYR A 4 49.69 -38.21 -46.06
CA TYR A 4 49.01 -37.62 -44.91
C TYR A 4 48.05 -38.66 -44.31
N LYS A 5 48.35 -39.08 -43.07
CA LYS A 5 47.49 -39.90 -42.21
C LYS A 5 46.31 -39.06 -41.71
N VAL A 6 45.11 -39.58 -41.90
CA VAL A 6 43.87 -39.09 -41.29
C VAL A 6 43.84 -39.56 -39.83
N LEU A 7 43.74 -38.63 -38.87
CA LEU A 7 43.51 -38.93 -37.46
C LEU A 7 42.01 -38.69 -37.17
N LEU A 8 41.30 -39.77 -36.88
CA LEU A 8 39.88 -39.77 -36.50
C LEU A 8 39.80 -39.60 -34.97
N THR A 9 39.35 -38.44 -34.48
CA THR A 9 39.15 -38.20 -33.05
C THR A 9 37.67 -38.47 -32.70
N LEU A 10 37.40 -39.54 -31.94
CA LEU A 10 36.08 -39.79 -31.35
C LEU A 10 35.81 -38.76 -30.24
N PHE A 11 34.71 -38.01 -30.35
CA PHE A 11 34.13 -37.25 -29.24
C PHE A 11 33.07 -38.12 -28.55
N LEU A 12 33.35 -38.50 -27.30
CA LEU A 12 32.39 -39.15 -26.40
C LEU A 12 31.52 -38.06 -25.77
N SER A 13 30.26 -37.92 -26.20
CA SER A 13 29.31 -37.00 -25.58
C SER A 13 28.77 -37.59 -24.27
N MET A 14 29.28 -37.11 -23.13
CA MET A 14 28.69 -37.36 -21.82
C MET A 14 27.41 -36.50 -21.70
N VAL A 15 26.25 -37.14 -21.71
CA VAL A 15 24.97 -36.48 -21.39
C VAL A 15 24.92 -36.29 -19.89
N PHE A 16 25.14 -35.05 -19.42
CA PHE A 16 24.82 -34.65 -18.05
C PHE A 16 23.30 -34.50 -17.94
N ILE A 17 22.64 -35.49 -17.36
CA ILE A 17 21.26 -35.35 -16.89
C ILE A 17 21.32 -34.50 -15.62
N LEU A 18 21.05 -33.21 -15.74
CA LEU A 18 20.80 -32.35 -14.58
C LEU A 18 19.54 -32.86 -13.86
N PRO A 19 19.55 -33.01 -12.53
CA PRO A 19 18.34 -33.33 -11.81
C PRO A 19 17.37 -32.14 -11.95
N VAL A 20 16.23 -32.38 -12.60
CA VAL A 20 15.08 -31.50 -12.52
C VAL A 20 14.68 -31.45 -11.05
N SER A 21 14.98 -30.35 -10.37
CA SER A 21 14.44 -30.11 -9.04
C SER A 21 12.93 -29.99 -9.19
N ALA A 22 12.20 -31.01 -8.74
CA ALA A 22 10.76 -30.96 -8.68
C ALA A 22 10.39 -29.79 -7.75
N LYS A 23 9.83 -28.71 -8.30
CA LYS A 23 9.11 -27.71 -7.51
C LYS A 23 8.02 -28.49 -6.78
N LEU A 24 8.18 -28.67 -5.47
CA LEU A 24 7.07 -29.02 -4.59
C LEU A 24 6.07 -27.87 -4.71
N THR A 25 5.08 -28.02 -5.58
CA THR A 25 3.85 -27.21 -5.54
C THR A 25 3.15 -27.56 -4.24
N GLN A 26 3.48 -26.82 -3.18
CA GLN A 26 2.69 -26.84 -1.96
C GLN A 26 1.28 -26.35 -2.36
N SER A 27 0.27 -27.22 -2.25
CA SER A 27 -1.10 -26.85 -2.62
C SER A 27 -1.54 -25.66 -1.78
N ALA A 28 -2.20 -24.69 -2.40
CA ALA A 28 -2.76 -23.57 -1.66
C ALA A 28 -3.70 -24.10 -0.55
N ALA A 29 -3.55 -23.56 0.66
CA ALA A 29 -4.52 -23.76 1.71
C ALA A 29 -5.81 -23.04 1.32
N HIS A 30 -6.94 -23.72 1.45
CA HIS A 30 -8.21 -23.15 1.03
C HIS A 30 -8.81 -22.28 2.12
N VAL A 31 -9.19 -21.07 1.73
CA VAL A 31 -10.00 -20.19 2.57
C VAL A 31 -11.47 -20.38 2.27
N THR A 32 -12.33 -20.08 3.24
CA THR A 32 -13.78 -20.05 3.04
C THR A 32 -14.21 -18.62 2.75
N ILE A 33 -14.86 -18.38 1.62
CA ILE A 33 -15.52 -17.10 1.34
C ILE A 33 -16.87 -17.12 2.05
N ILE A 34 -17.01 -16.26 3.06
CA ILE A 34 -18.25 -16.10 3.84
C ILE A 34 -19.23 -15.18 3.09
N GLN A 35 -18.69 -14.15 2.44
CA GLN A 35 -19.49 -13.18 1.69
C GLN A 35 -18.68 -12.63 0.52
N THR A 36 -19.36 -12.37 -0.60
CA THR A 36 -18.84 -11.61 -1.73
C THR A 36 -19.77 -10.42 -1.97
N LEU A 37 -19.19 -9.23 -2.03
CA LEU A 37 -19.84 -7.98 -2.45
C LEU A 37 -19.15 -7.57 -3.75
N LYS A 38 -19.91 -7.43 -4.84
CA LYS A 38 -19.37 -7.17 -6.17
C LYS A 38 -20.03 -5.94 -6.78
N ASP A 39 -19.24 -5.12 -7.44
CA ASP A 39 -19.72 -3.92 -8.11
C ASP A 39 -20.83 -4.22 -9.12
N GLY A 40 -21.87 -3.38 -9.12
CA GLY A 40 -23.06 -3.51 -9.96
C GLY A 40 -23.97 -4.71 -9.64
N VAL A 41 -23.69 -5.48 -8.58
CA VAL A 41 -24.47 -6.67 -8.17
C VAL A 41 -25.17 -6.40 -6.85
N ASP A 42 -26.45 -6.78 -6.76
CA ASP A 42 -27.26 -6.66 -5.53
C ASP A 42 -27.24 -5.26 -4.88
N LYS A 43 -27.17 -4.21 -5.73
CA LYS A 43 -27.09 -2.78 -5.38
C LYS A 43 -25.77 -2.36 -4.71
N VAL A 44 -24.76 -3.22 -4.73
CA VAL A 44 -23.41 -2.83 -4.35
C VAL A 44 -22.80 -2.00 -5.49
N ASP A 45 -22.23 -0.87 -5.14
CA ASP A 45 -21.62 0.09 -6.07
C ASP A 45 -20.38 0.72 -5.42
N GLY A 46 -19.51 1.36 -6.21
CA GLY A 46 -18.28 1.98 -5.73
C GLY A 46 -17.18 0.97 -5.46
N LEU A 47 -17.20 -0.17 -6.16
CA LEU A 47 -16.20 -1.22 -6.10
C LEU A 47 -15.58 -1.55 -7.48
N ASP A 48 -15.63 -0.67 -8.48
CA ASP A 48 -14.82 -0.78 -9.70
C ASP A 48 -13.34 -0.47 -9.38
N ASN A 49 -12.44 -1.43 -9.58
CA ASN A 49 -11.02 -1.26 -9.27
C ASN A 49 -10.73 -0.74 -7.85
N PRO A 50 -11.21 -1.43 -6.79
CA PRO A 50 -11.14 -0.95 -5.42
C PRO A 50 -9.69 -1.01 -4.93
N ARG A 51 -9.22 0.08 -4.31
CA ARG A 51 -7.80 0.27 -3.97
C ARG A 51 -7.48 0.00 -2.51
N LEU A 52 -8.37 0.42 -1.61
CA LEU A 52 -8.11 0.42 -0.17
C LEU A 52 -9.37 0.08 0.60
N VAL A 53 -9.24 -0.84 1.57
CA VAL A 53 -10.23 -1.04 2.64
C VAL A 53 -9.61 -0.63 3.97
N LYS A 54 -10.38 0.12 4.78
CA LYS A 54 -10.04 0.42 6.18
C LYS A 54 -11.25 0.22 7.07
N LEU A 55 -11.01 -0.16 8.31
CA LEU A 55 -12.05 -0.30 9.34
C LEU A 55 -12.10 0.95 10.22
N ALA A 56 -13.31 1.29 10.66
CA ALA A 56 -13.50 2.14 11.83
C ALA A 56 -12.91 1.48 13.08
N LYS A 57 -12.58 2.29 14.09
CA LYS A 57 -11.91 1.83 15.32
C LYS A 57 -12.72 0.78 16.10
N ASP A 58 -14.04 0.87 16.04
CA ASP A 58 -14.96 -0.08 16.68
C ASP A 58 -15.21 -1.35 15.85
N LYS A 59 -14.63 -1.42 14.63
CA LYS A 59 -14.79 -2.49 13.65
C LYS A 59 -16.24 -2.75 13.24
N LYS A 60 -17.12 -1.75 13.34
CA LYS A 60 -18.52 -1.84 12.89
C LYS A 60 -18.76 -1.24 11.51
N THR A 61 -17.76 -0.56 10.97
CA THR A 61 -17.84 0.07 9.65
C THR A 61 -16.56 -0.23 8.87
N ALA A 62 -16.71 -0.57 7.60
CA ALA A 62 -15.63 -0.62 6.62
C ALA A 62 -15.80 0.51 5.60
N TYR A 63 -14.68 1.16 5.27
CA TYR A 63 -14.58 2.19 4.24
C TYR A 63 -13.77 1.61 3.08
N VAL A 64 -14.32 1.71 1.87
CA VAL A 64 -13.65 1.29 0.64
C VAL A 64 -13.47 2.48 -0.28
N LEU A 65 -12.26 2.66 -0.80
CA LEU A 65 -12.00 3.60 -1.88
C LEU A 65 -11.95 2.87 -3.21
N SER A 66 -12.68 3.38 -4.19
CA SER A 66 -12.63 2.94 -5.58
C SER A 66 -11.94 3.99 -6.43
N GLY A 67 -10.93 3.52 -7.18
CA GLY A 67 -10.16 4.40 -8.06
C GLY A 67 -10.88 4.76 -9.33
N ASP A 68 -11.71 3.86 -9.84
CA ASP A 68 -12.31 3.98 -11.17
C ASP A 68 -13.77 4.46 -11.08
N ASP A 69 -14.48 4.20 -9.96
CA ASP A 69 -15.75 4.88 -9.64
C ASP A 69 -15.54 6.26 -9.01
N ASN A 70 -14.31 6.60 -8.64
CA ASN A 70 -13.97 7.87 -7.99
C ASN A 70 -14.77 8.07 -6.70
N SER A 71 -14.76 7.07 -5.82
CA SER A 71 -15.74 7.00 -4.73
C SER A 71 -15.18 6.55 -3.39
N LEU A 72 -15.96 6.86 -2.34
CA LEU A 72 -15.84 6.35 -0.98
C LEU A 72 -17.14 5.60 -0.64
N SER A 73 -17.06 4.27 -0.55
CA SER A 73 -18.17 3.40 -0.14
C SER A 73 -18.06 3.04 1.34
N VAL A 74 -19.21 3.06 2.04
CA VAL A 74 -19.32 2.76 3.46
C VAL A 74 -20.15 1.50 3.65
N PHE A 75 -19.63 0.55 4.42
CA PHE A 75 -20.27 -0.72 4.72
C PHE A 75 -20.45 -0.88 6.23
N ASP A 76 -21.67 -1.13 6.65
CA ASP A 76 -21.97 -1.54 8.02
C ASP A 76 -21.63 -3.02 8.21
N ILE A 77 -21.04 -3.35 9.36
CA ILE A 77 -20.65 -4.71 9.74
C ILE A 77 -21.54 -5.16 10.89
N ASN A 78 -22.34 -6.18 10.64
CA ASN A 78 -23.26 -6.68 11.66
C ASN A 78 -22.56 -7.63 12.67
N HIS A 79 -23.30 -8.10 13.67
CA HIS A 79 -22.79 -8.99 14.72
C HIS A 79 -22.34 -10.39 14.22
N LYS A 80 -22.65 -10.75 12.97
CA LYS A 80 -22.19 -11.97 12.30
C LYS A 80 -21.00 -11.71 11.37
N ASN A 81 -20.48 -10.48 11.34
CA ASN A 81 -19.43 -10.02 10.45
C ASN A 81 -19.84 -9.99 8.96
N GLU A 82 -21.14 -9.90 8.67
CA GLU A 82 -21.64 -9.68 7.32
C GLU A 82 -21.68 -8.16 7.06
N LEU A 83 -21.30 -7.78 5.85
CA LEU A 83 -21.23 -6.40 5.39
C LEU A 83 -22.48 -6.03 4.57
N SER A 84 -22.97 -4.82 4.76
CA SER A 84 -24.01 -4.22 3.90
C SER A 84 -23.64 -2.78 3.60
N GLN A 85 -23.68 -2.38 2.32
CA GLN A 85 -23.40 -1.00 1.94
C GLN A 85 -24.48 -0.08 2.53
N SER A 86 -24.03 0.92 3.31
CA SER A 86 -24.89 1.88 4.00
C SER A 86 -24.79 3.28 3.40
N ASP A 87 -23.69 3.62 2.73
CA ASP A 87 -23.50 4.90 2.06
C ASP A 87 -22.50 4.80 0.90
N MET A 88 -22.53 5.77 0.00
CA MET A 88 -21.56 5.94 -1.07
C MET A 88 -21.47 7.41 -1.47
N ILE A 89 -20.24 7.90 -1.54
CA ILE A 89 -19.94 9.25 -1.99
C ILE A 89 -19.12 9.17 -3.27
N ASN A 90 -19.63 9.79 -4.33
CA ASN A 90 -18.94 9.90 -5.61
C ASN A 90 -18.28 11.26 -5.75
N SER A 91 -17.23 11.32 -6.56
CA SER A 91 -16.64 12.59 -6.97
C SER A 91 -17.69 13.44 -7.69
N ASP A 92 -17.83 14.68 -7.24
CA ASP A 92 -18.68 15.72 -7.83
C ASP A 92 -18.07 17.07 -7.51
N GLU A 93 -17.25 17.58 -8.43
CA GLU A 93 -16.57 18.87 -8.26
C GLU A 93 -17.54 20.04 -8.14
N GLN A 94 -18.78 19.93 -8.66
CA GLN A 94 -19.79 20.99 -8.50
C GLN A 94 -20.35 21.04 -7.08
N ALA A 95 -20.27 19.93 -6.35
CA ALA A 95 -20.65 19.81 -4.95
C ALA A 95 -19.44 19.87 -3.99
N ASP A 96 -18.27 20.31 -4.48
CA ASP A 96 -17.00 20.34 -3.75
C ASP A 96 -16.56 18.96 -3.20
N VAL A 97 -16.87 17.88 -3.93
CA VAL A 97 -16.42 16.51 -3.60
C VAL A 97 -15.34 16.07 -4.58
N TYR A 98 -14.09 16.04 -4.12
CA TYR A 98 -12.93 15.72 -4.94
C TYR A 98 -12.41 14.32 -4.61
N LEU A 99 -12.90 13.32 -5.34
CA LEU A 99 -12.59 11.89 -5.16
C LEU A 99 -12.09 11.22 -6.46
N GLU A 100 -11.75 11.98 -7.50
CA GLU A 100 -11.23 11.43 -8.75
C GLU A 100 -9.90 10.69 -8.53
N GLY A 101 -9.92 9.37 -8.74
CA GLY A 101 -8.82 8.48 -8.39
C GLY A 101 -8.59 8.38 -6.89
N ALA A 102 -9.64 8.30 -6.07
CA ALA A 102 -9.54 8.11 -4.61
C ALA A 102 -8.53 7.00 -4.26
N ALA A 103 -7.50 7.33 -3.47
CA ALA A 103 -6.30 6.50 -3.33
C ALA A 103 -5.94 6.14 -1.89
N GLY A 104 -6.04 7.10 -0.97
CA GLY A 104 -5.66 6.93 0.43
C GLY A 104 -6.70 7.50 1.38
N LEU A 105 -6.88 6.87 2.54
CA LEU A 105 -7.83 7.32 3.56
C LEU A 105 -7.22 7.16 4.95
N VAL A 106 -7.51 8.08 5.87
CA VAL A 106 -7.35 7.90 7.32
C VAL A 106 -8.65 8.17 8.05
N VAL A 107 -8.93 7.32 9.05
CA VAL A 107 -10.01 7.55 10.02
C VAL A 107 -9.44 8.42 11.14
N LEU A 108 -10.07 9.56 11.43
CA LEU A 108 -9.64 10.46 12.50
C LEU A 108 -10.06 9.92 13.87
N ASP A 109 -9.48 10.42 14.97
CA ASP A 109 -9.62 9.78 16.28
C ASP A 109 -11.03 9.84 16.88
N ASP A 110 -11.84 10.79 16.41
CA ASP A 110 -13.27 10.86 16.75
C ASP A 110 -14.12 9.77 16.06
N SER A 111 -13.54 9.03 15.10
CA SER A 111 -14.21 8.02 14.27
C SER A 111 -15.44 8.53 13.50
N LYS A 112 -15.63 9.86 13.44
CA LYS A 112 -16.72 10.52 12.72
C LYS A 112 -16.21 11.31 11.52
N ARG A 113 -14.90 11.57 11.47
CA ARG A 113 -14.27 12.25 10.34
C ARG A 113 -13.29 11.35 9.62
N LEU A 114 -13.23 11.53 8.31
CA LEU A 114 -12.34 10.83 7.40
C LEU A 114 -11.56 11.87 6.61
N ALA A 115 -10.27 11.64 6.39
CA ALA A 115 -9.50 12.41 5.43
C ALA A 115 -9.11 11.47 4.28
N VAL A 116 -9.42 11.89 3.05
CA VAL A 116 -9.25 11.11 1.83
C VAL A 116 -8.40 11.89 0.85
N VAL A 117 -7.46 11.22 0.20
CA VAL A 117 -6.67 11.78 -0.89
C VAL A 117 -7.11 11.20 -2.22
N SER A 118 -7.14 12.04 -3.24
CA SER A 118 -7.55 11.69 -4.61
C SER A 118 -6.43 12.01 -5.59
N PHE A 119 -6.07 11.01 -6.39
CA PHE A 119 -4.88 11.04 -7.23
C PHE A 119 -5.01 12.02 -8.39
N TYR A 120 -6.14 12.00 -9.10
CA TYR A 120 -6.33 12.82 -10.30
C TYR A 120 -6.71 14.25 -9.95
N ASN A 121 -7.57 14.45 -8.94
CA ASN A 121 -7.86 15.79 -8.42
C ASN A 121 -6.68 16.44 -7.68
N GLY A 122 -5.69 15.66 -7.26
CA GLY A 122 -4.58 16.14 -6.44
C GLY A 122 -5.08 16.87 -5.19
N ALA A 123 -5.97 16.22 -4.44
CA ALA A 123 -6.70 16.85 -3.34
C ALA A 123 -6.60 16.06 -2.03
N LEU A 124 -6.78 16.79 -0.92
CA LEU A 124 -7.05 16.26 0.41
C LEU A 124 -8.45 16.71 0.85
N SER A 125 -9.38 15.77 0.95
CA SER A 125 -10.79 15.99 1.26
C SER A 125 -11.11 15.49 2.67
N LEU A 126 -11.66 16.36 3.51
CA LEU A 126 -12.16 16.04 4.85
C LEU A 126 -13.66 15.80 4.79
N PHE A 127 -14.10 14.64 5.25
CA PHE A 127 -15.51 14.28 5.39
C PHE A 127 -15.91 14.17 6.85
N GLY A 128 -17.16 14.49 7.14
CA GLY A 128 -17.78 14.35 8.45
C GLY A 128 -19.05 13.52 8.38
N GLN A 129 -19.26 12.69 9.39
CA GLN A 129 -20.47 11.90 9.53
C GLN A 129 -21.62 12.76 10.08
N SER A 130 -22.74 12.74 9.38
CA SER A 130 -24.00 13.39 9.77
C SER A 130 -24.73 12.61 10.86
N GLU A 131 -25.82 13.18 11.40
CA GLU A 131 -26.69 12.48 12.35
C GLU A 131 -27.35 11.23 11.75
N THR A 132 -27.53 11.18 10.43
CA THR A 132 -28.06 10.03 9.70
C THR A 132 -27.00 9.02 9.30
N GLN A 133 -25.79 9.12 9.86
CA GLN A 133 -24.62 8.27 9.61
C GLN A 133 -24.00 8.35 8.19
N SER A 134 -24.58 9.17 7.30
CA SER A 134 -23.99 9.46 5.99
C SER A 134 -22.81 10.42 6.12
N TYR A 135 -21.87 10.36 5.18
CA TYR A 135 -20.71 11.25 5.16
C TYR A 135 -20.91 12.42 4.20
N THR A 136 -20.50 13.62 4.61
CA THR A 136 -20.58 14.84 3.80
C THR A 136 -19.23 15.55 3.76
N PRO A 137 -18.85 16.22 2.66
CA PRO A 137 -17.63 17.01 2.62
C PRO A 137 -17.70 18.15 3.64
N LEU A 138 -16.60 18.38 4.35
CA LEU A 138 -16.41 19.49 5.29
C LEU A 138 -15.41 20.51 4.75
N GLN A 139 -14.37 20.04 4.08
CA GLN A 139 -13.30 20.85 3.54
C GLN A 139 -12.55 20.09 2.44
N VAL A 140 -12.07 20.82 1.44
CA VAL A 140 -11.14 20.29 0.43
C VAL A 140 -9.94 21.24 0.32
N ILE A 141 -8.76 20.67 0.16
CA ILE A 141 -7.53 21.39 -0.21
C ILE A 141 -7.01 20.80 -1.52
N SER A 142 -6.89 21.63 -2.55
CA SER A 142 -6.34 21.27 -3.86
C SER A 142 -5.75 22.50 -4.55
N ASP A 143 -4.82 22.29 -5.48
CA ASP A 143 -4.37 23.32 -6.44
C ASP A 143 -5.36 23.53 -7.59
N HIS A 144 -6.44 22.73 -7.66
CA HIS A 144 -7.50 22.77 -8.68
C HIS A 144 -6.94 22.71 -10.11
N LEU A 145 -5.93 21.87 -10.31
CA LEU A 145 -5.33 21.62 -11.62
C LEU A 145 -5.99 20.39 -12.27
N ALA A 146 -6.48 20.58 -13.50
CA ALA A 146 -7.06 19.48 -14.27
C ALA A 146 -6.05 18.32 -14.48
N PRO A 147 -6.50 17.04 -14.45
CA PRO A 147 -5.62 15.89 -14.66
C PRO A 147 -4.81 15.97 -15.95
N GLU A 148 -5.38 16.48 -17.05
CA GLU A 148 -4.66 16.72 -18.32
C GLU A 148 -3.44 17.63 -18.12
N ARG A 149 -3.60 18.68 -17.32
CA ARG A 149 -2.53 19.65 -17.05
C ARG A 149 -1.42 19.04 -16.18
N VAL A 150 -1.77 18.14 -15.26
CA VAL A 150 -0.83 17.49 -14.35
C VAL A 150 -0.09 16.34 -15.02
N PHE A 151 -0.78 15.49 -15.78
CA PHE A 151 -0.25 14.20 -16.24
C PHE A 151 0.10 14.14 -17.72
N LYS A 152 -0.43 15.04 -18.57
CA LYS A 152 -0.23 14.99 -20.03
C LYS A 152 0.55 16.19 -20.58
N SER A 153 0.62 17.30 -19.85
CA SER A 153 1.36 18.50 -20.26
C SER A 153 2.86 18.40 -19.94
N ALA A 154 3.71 18.94 -20.82
CA ALA A 154 5.14 19.07 -20.60
C ALA A 154 5.53 20.38 -19.88
N GLU A 155 4.56 21.28 -19.67
CA GLU A 155 4.81 22.55 -18.99
C GLU A 155 5.10 22.35 -17.49
N SER A 156 6.07 23.11 -16.97
CA SER A 156 6.41 23.11 -15.54
C SER A 156 5.19 23.40 -14.66
N LEU A 157 5.12 22.71 -13.53
CA LEU A 157 4.09 22.86 -12.50
C LEU A 157 4.63 23.51 -11.21
N ALA A 158 5.93 23.86 -11.17
CA ALA A 158 6.59 24.31 -9.94
C ALA A 158 5.90 25.51 -9.28
N ASP A 159 5.46 26.49 -10.07
CA ASP A 159 4.76 27.70 -9.57
C ASP A 159 3.24 27.52 -9.43
N LYS A 160 2.74 26.29 -9.62
CA LYS A 160 1.32 25.93 -9.56
C LYS A 160 0.99 24.90 -8.49
N ASP A 161 1.99 24.18 -8.01
CA ASP A 161 1.87 23.17 -6.97
C ASP A 161 2.12 23.82 -5.59
N ASN A 162 1.09 24.44 -5.02
CA ASN A 162 1.24 25.15 -3.75
C ASN A 162 1.25 24.19 -2.57
N PHE A 163 0.53 23.07 -2.67
CA PHE A 163 0.30 22.17 -1.54
C PHE A 163 1.13 20.89 -1.57
N GLY A 164 1.77 20.53 -2.69
CA GLY A 164 2.48 19.26 -2.83
C GLY A 164 1.53 18.06 -2.97
N LEU A 165 0.32 18.29 -3.49
CA LEU A 165 -0.76 17.29 -3.56
C LEU A 165 -0.96 16.69 -4.97
N LEU A 166 -0.17 17.07 -5.97
CA LEU A 166 -0.33 16.54 -7.32
C LEU A 166 -0.03 15.04 -7.35
N GLY A 167 -1.03 14.24 -7.75
CA GLY A 167 -0.93 12.79 -7.66
C GLY A 167 -0.90 12.28 -6.21
N ALA A 168 -1.68 12.87 -5.30
CA ALA A 168 -1.78 12.42 -3.92
C ALA A 168 -2.19 10.93 -3.87
N TRP A 169 -1.31 10.09 -3.31
CA TRP A 169 -1.44 8.63 -3.40
C TRP A 169 -1.72 7.95 -2.06
N ASP A 170 -0.95 8.29 -1.02
CA ASP A 170 -1.11 7.74 0.33
C ASP A 170 -1.17 8.86 1.36
N ILE A 171 -1.81 8.57 2.49
CA ILE A 171 -1.96 9.50 3.61
C ILE A 171 -1.74 8.77 4.93
N ALA A 172 -0.95 9.38 5.80
CA ALA A 172 -0.70 8.90 7.15
C ALA A 172 -1.01 9.98 8.18
N LYS A 173 -1.48 9.56 9.35
CA LYS A 173 -1.80 10.43 10.48
C LYS A 173 -0.75 10.23 11.59
N SER A 174 -0.34 11.32 12.24
CA SER A 174 0.49 11.23 13.45
C SER A 174 -0.22 10.49 14.58
N ASN A 175 0.54 9.87 15.47
CA ASN A 175 -0.04 9.08 16.57
C ASN A 175 -0.85 9.94 17.56
N ASN A 176 -0.50 11.22 17.67
CA ASN A 176 -1.26 12.20 18.47
C ASN A 176 -2.53 12.72 17.76
N GLY A 177 -2.77 12.33 16.50
CA GLY A 177 -3.94 12.71 15.72
C GLY A 177 -3.92 14.14 15.15
N LYS A 178 -2.85 14.90 15.37
CA LYS A 178 -2.81 16.34 15.06
C LYS A 178 -2.21 16.69 13.70
N GLN A 179 -1.62 15.73 13.00
CA GLN A 179 -1.01 15.96 11.69
C GLN A 179 -1.34 14.88 10.69
N LEU A 180 -1.45 15.29 9.43
CA LEU A 180 -1.58 14.43 8.27
C LEU A 180 -0.39 14.64 7.34
N PHE A 181 0.14 13.55 6.80
CA PHE A 181 1.24 13.50 5.85
C PHE A 181 0.71 12.87 4.57
N VAL A 182 0.86 13.55 3.43
CA VAL A 182 0.36 13.09 2.13
C VAL A 182 1.52 12.89 1.18
N ALA A 183 1.57 11.72 0.53
CA ALA A 183 2.53 11.41 -0.52
C ALA A 183 2.03 11.95 -1.86
N GLY A 184 2.65 13.01 -2.38
CA GLY A 184 2.36 13.57 -3.70
C GLY A 184 3.23 12.94 -4.79
N TYR A 185 2.70 11.95 -5.51
CA TYR A 185 3.45 11.18 -6.51
C TYR A 185 4.01 12.05 -7.64
N LYS A 186 3.22 13.00 -8.16
CA LYS A 186 3.67 13.94 -9.21
C LYS A 186 4.38 15.16 -8.66
N SER A 187 3.98 15.65 -7.50
CA SER A 187 4.74 16.70 -6.79
C SER A 187 6.16 16.25 -6.48
N ASN A 188 6.39 14.94 -6.30
CA ASN A 188 7.63 14.37 -5.77
C ASN A 188 7.97 14.96 -4.39
N GLU A 189 6.92 15.17 -3.59
CA GLU A 189 6.94 15.87 -2.31
C GLU A 189 6.06 15.13 -1.29
N VAL A 190 6.26 15.45 -0.02
CA VAL A 190 5.34 15.08 1.07
C VAL A 190 4.71 16.35 1.62
N ALA A 191 3.40 16.47 1.52
CA ALA A 191 2.64 17.57 2.09
C ALA A 191 2.27 17.27 3.55
N VAL A 192 2.40 18.27 4.43
CA VAL A 192 2.10 18.16 5.86
C VAL A 192 0.99 19.14 6.21
N PHE A 193 -0.05 18.62 6.88
CA PHE A 193 -1.20 19.40 7.34
C PHE A 193 -1.37 19.25 8.84
N ASN A 194 -1.74 20.33 9.51
CA ASN A 194 -2.22 20.28 10.88
C ASN A 194 -3.74 20.03 10.88
N LEU A 195 -4.21 19.19 11.79
CA LEU A 195 -5.62 19.00 12.09
C LEU A 195 -5.97 19.83 13.33
N THR A 196 -6.79 20.85 13.15
CA THR A 196 -7.28 21.74 14.20
C THR A 196 -8.75 21.48 14.52
N SER A 197 -9.34 22.25 15.45
CA SER A 197 -10.78 22.22 15.69
C SER A 197 -11.57 22.77 14.50
N GLU A 198 -10.95 23.66 13.72
CA GLU A 198 -11.55 24.38 12.60
C GLU A 198 -11.44 23.60 11.29
N GLY A 199 -10.51 22.64 11.18
CA GLY A 199 -10.35 21.79 10.00
C GLY A 199 -8.90 21.41 9.74
N LEU A 200 -8.55 21.32 8.47
CA LEU A 200 -7.21 21.08 7.97
C LEU A 200 -6.51 22.40 7.64
N GLU A 201 -5.27 22.55 8.09
CA GLU A 201 -4.41 23.69 7.78
C GLU A 201 -3.13 23.19 7.11
N PHE A 202 -2.80 23.71 5.94
CA PHE A 202 -1.52 23.41 5.30
C PHE A 202 -0.37 23.96 6.16
N ALA A 203 0.55 23.09 6.56
CA ALA A 203 1.70 23.46 7.37
C ALA A 203 2.92 23.76 6.50
N TYR A 204 3.36 22.77 5.72
CA TYR A 204 4.50 22.87 4.80
C TYR A 204 4.54 21.64 3.88
N LYS A 205 5.43 21.68 2.89
CA LYS A 205 5.74 20.53 2.04
C LYS A 205 7.24 20.24 2.03
N VAL A 206 7.60 18.96 1.96
CA VAL A 206 8.98 18.47 1.99
C VAL A 206 9.33 17.87 0.64
N HIS A 207 10.35 18.46 0.01
CA HIS A 207 11.02 17.92 -1.18
C HIS A 207 12.39 17.35 -0.79
N ARG A 208 13.24 17.09 -1.79
CA ARG A 208 14.63 16.66 -1.56
C ARG A 208 15.41 17.67 -0.71
N LEU A 209 15.79 17.31 0.51
CA LEU A 209 16.66 18.14 1.35
C LEU A 209 18.12 18.08 0.90
N ALA A 210 18.91 19.12 1.17
CA ALA A 210 20.30 19.23 0.71
C ALA A 210 21.20 18.06 1.15
N GLN A 211 20.95 17.49 2.33
CA GLN A 211 21.71 16.37 2.88
C GLN A 211 21.32 15.01 2.26
N GLN A 212 20.23 14.96 1.48
CA GLN A 212 19.74 13.72 0.88
C GLN A 212 20.52 13.37 -0.39
N PRO A 213 20.93 12.10 -0.56
CA PRO A 213 21.67 11.70 -1.73
C PRO A 213 20.81 11.76 -3.01
N LYS A 214 19.54 11.34 -2.96
CA LYS A 214 18.60 11.35 -4.10
C LYS A 214 17.29 12.05 -3.74
N SER A 215 16.45 12.27 -4.75
CA SER A 215 15.10 12.80 -4.53
C SER A 215 14.23 11.77 -3.81
N LEU A 216 13.01 12.17 -3.43
CA LEU A 216 12.03 11.27 -2.85
C LEU A 216 11.54 10.18 -3.81
N GLY A 217 11.70 10.38 -5.13
CA GLY A 217 11.45 9.34 -6.13
C GLY A 217 9.97 9.02 -6.37
N SER A 218 9.09 10.02 -6.40
CA SER A 218 7.64 9.88 -6.52
C SER A 218 7.02 9.09 -5.34
N PRO A 219 6.77 9.77 -4.21
CA PRO A 219 6.19 9.17 -3.01
C PRO A 219 4.89 8.41 -3.27
N VAL A 220 4.76 7.20 -2.72
CA VAL A 220 3.56 6.35 -2.81
C VAL A 220 3.16 5.67 -1.50
N SER A 221 3.98 5.72 -0.46
CA SER A 221 3.55 5.24 0.85
C SER A 221 4.25 5.97 1.98
N ILE A 222 3.49 6.20 3.06
CA ILE A 222 3.96 6.87 4.26
C ILE A 222 3.64 6.02 5.48
N ALA A 223 4.62 5.88 6.38
CA ALA A 223 4.41 5.33 7.71
C ALA A 223 5.12 6.19 8.76
N LEU A 224 4.60 6.17 10.00
CA LEU A 224 5.22 6.84 11.14
C LEU A 224 5.59 5.79 12.19
N SER A 225 6.72 5.99 12.88
CA SER A 225 7.09 5.14 14.03
C SER A 225 6.04 5.23 15.14
N ASN A 226 5.98 4.22 15.99
CA ASN A 226 5.06 4.18 17.15
C ASN A 226 5.32 5.33 18.15
N THR A 227 6.55 5.83 18.20
CA THR A 227 6.95 7.00 18.99
C THR A 227 6.73 8.33 18.27
N ASP A 228 6.27 8.31 17.02
CA ASP A 228 6.01 9.49 16.19
C ASP A 228 7.28 10.36 15.97
N ASP A 229 8.48 9.80 16.17
CA ASP A 229 9.78 10.47 16.02
C ASP A 229 10.42 10.25 14.65
N ARG A 230 9.85 9.36 13.82
CA ARG A 230 10.34 9.05 12.47
C ARG A 230 9.21 8.92 11.47
N VAL A 231 9.44 9.45 10.27
CA VAL A 231 8.54 9.34 9.12
C VAL A 231 9.26 8.62 7.99
N PHE A 232 8.64 7.56 7.47
CA PHE A 232 9.15 6.69 6.41
C PHE A 232 8.38 6.97 5.13
N ILE A 233 9.10 7.22 4.04
CA ILE A 233 8.54 7.56 2.72
C ILE A 233 9.09 6.61 1.67
N LEU A 234 8.22 5.90 0.95
CA LEU A 234 8.61 5.11 -0.22
C LEU A 234 8.47 5.91 -1.50
N GLY A 235 9.54 5.97 -2.28
CA GLY A 235 9.58 6.48 -3.64
C GLY A 235 9.47 5.37 -4.66
N TYR A 236 8.38 5.35 -5.43
CA TYR A 236 8.08 4.32 -6.41
C TYR A 236 9.06 4.31 -7.59
N GLU A 237 9.31 5.46 -8.21
CA GLU A 237 10.20 5.58 -9.38
C GLU A 237 11.68 5.66 -8.96
N GLY A 238 11.93 6.21 -7.77
CA GLY A 238 13.29 6.36 -7.24
C GLY A 238 13.88 5.06 -6.69
N ASN A 239 13.05 4.05 -6.41
CA ASN A 239 13.46 2.84 -5.68
C ASN A 239 14.12 3.18 -4.35
N THR A 240 13.52 4.10 -3.58
CA THR A 240 14.07 4.57 -2.30
C THR A 240 13.09 4.41 -1.14
N LEU A 241 13.62 4.08 0.04
CA LEU A 241 12.98 4.31 1.34
C LEU A 241 13.70 5.47 2.03
N THR A 242 13.05 6.62 2.15
CA THR A 242 13.58 7.81 2.83
C THR A 242 13.01 7.90 4.23
N ILE A 243 13.88 8.13 5.21
CA ILE A 243 13.53 8.25 6.63
C ILE A 243 13.88 9.65 7.10
N TYR A 244 12.90 10.32 7.67
CA TYR A 244 13.06 11.60 8.34
C TYR A 244 12.94 11.42 9.86
N SER A 245 13.73 12.17 10.62
CA SER A 245 13.46 12.41 12.03
C SER A 245 12.41 13.54 12.14
N LYS A 246 11.45 13.39 13.05
CA LYS A 246 10.47 14.42 13.38
C LYS A 246 10.78 15.01 14.75
N ASP A 247 10.96 16.32 14.82
CA ASP A 247 11.21 17.03 16.08
C ASP A 247 9.92 17.38 16.84
N GLU A 248 10.06 17.99 18.01
CA GLU A 248 8.92 18.40 18.87
C GLU A 248 8.03 19.46 18.21
N ASP A 249 8.59 20.30 17.33
CA ASP A 249 7.86 21.27 16.51
C ASP A 249 7.23 20.61 15.27
N SER A 250 7.32 19.28 15.17
CA SER A 250 6.80 18.47 14.08
C SER A 250 7.39 18.80 12.71
N LYS A 251 8.63 19.28 12.67
CA LYS A 251 9.42 19.47 11.46
C LYS A 251 10.21 18.22 11.13
N LEU A 252 10.36 17.97 9.83
CA LEU A 252 11.12 16.83 9.32
C LEU A 252 12.56 17.24 9.00
N SER A 253 13.52 16.45 9.49
CA SER A 253 14.94 16.52 9.14
C SER A 253 15.39 15.19 8.55
N PHE A 254 16.27 15.23 7.55
CA PHE A 254 16.74 14.01 6.90
C PHE A 254 17.52 13.15 7.91
N LYS A 255 17.18 11.85 7.99
CA LYS A 255 17.89 10.87 8.81
C LYS A 255 18.65 9.86 7.95
N GLN A 256 17.95 9.21 7.02
CA GLN A 256 18.51 8.10 6.25
C GLN A 256 17.79 7.93 4.91
N GLN A 257 18.49 7.44 3.89
CA GLN A 257 17.87 6.96 2.65
C GLN A 257 18.43 5.58 2.31
N LEU A 258 17.54 4.63 2.09
CA LEU A 258 17.83 3.24 1.77
C LEU A 258 17.40 2.93 0.35
N GLU A 259 18.17 2.07 -0.32
CA GLU A 259 17.94 1.65 -1.70
C GLU A 259 18.47 0.22 -1.91
N ASN A 260 18.30 -0.30 -3.13
CA ASN A 260 18.91 -1.57 -3.51
C ASN A 260 20.42 -1.58 -3.18
N PRO A 261 20.93 -2.59 -2.46
CA PRO A 261 22.36 -2.76 -2.33
C PRO A 261 22.95 -3.06 -3.72
N HIS A 262 24.15 -2.57 -4.00
CA HIS A 262 24.83 -2.82 -5.29
C HIS A 262 24.94 -4.30 -5.66
N THR A 263 24.94 -5.19 -4.66
CA THR A 263 25.04 -6.64 -4.81
C THR A 263 23.72 -7.33 -5.14
N GLN A 264 22.57 -6.69 -4.95
CA GLN A 264 21.23 -7.22 -5.27
C GLN A 264 20.34 -6.12 -5.87
N PRO A 265 20.65 -5.61 -7.09
CA PRO A 265 20.08 -4.37 -7.61
C PRO A 265 18.61 -4.45 -8.06
N THR A 266 17.94 -5.61 -7.93
CA THR A 266 16.64 -5.86 -8.54
C THR A 266 15.50 -6.13 -7.57
N HIS A 267 15.77 -6.24 -6.27
CA HIS A 267 14.78 -6.72 -5.31
C HIS A 267 13.94 -5.60 -4.69
N PHE A 268 14.50 -4.40 -4.52
CA PHE A 268 13.83 -3.17 -4.08
C PHE A 268 13.38 -2.33 -5.28
N ASN A 269 12.62 -2.93 -6.21
CA ASN A 269 12.17 -2.25 -7.43
C ASN A 269 10.68 -1.92 -7.36
N ASN A 270 10.36 -0.66 -7.64
CA ASN A 270 9.03 -0.09 -7.61
C ASN A 270 8.31 -0.40 -6.29
N PRO A 271 8.87 0.06 -5.14
CA PRO A 271 8.28 -0.20 -3.84
C PRO A 271 6.92 0.51 -3.72
N GLN A 272 5.91 -0.17 -3.17
CA GLN A 272 4.52 0.33 -3.13
C GLN A 272 3.95 0.48 -1.73
N LYS A 273 4.38 -0.33 -0.75
CA LYS A 273 3.79 -0.29 0.60
C LYS A 273 4.81 -0.46 1.70
N ILE A 274 4.73 0.41 2.71
CA ILE A 274 5.43 0.28 3.99
C ILE A 274 4.52 -0.40 5.00
N LEU A 275 5.09 -1.33 5.76
CA LEU A 275 4.48 -1.88 6.96
C LEU A 275 5.54 -1.94 8.06
N LEU A 276 5.22 -1.43 9.25
CA LEU A 276 6.13 -1.43 10.41
C LEU A 276 5.75 -2.52 11.40
N SER A 277 6.75 -3.08 12.11
CA SER A 277 6.48 -3.82 13.34
C SER A 277 5.93 -2.89 14.42
N ALA A 278 5.21 -3.45 15.41
CA ALA A 278 4.59 -2.67 16.49
C ALA A 278 5.59 -1.80 17.29
N ASP A 279 6.83 -2.26 17.41
CA ASP A 279 7.93 -1.52 18.06
C ASP A 279 8.72 -0.61 17.09
N SER A 280 8.32 -0.57 15.81
CA SER A 280 8.98 0.16 14.72
C SER A 280 10.44 -0.22 14.47
N LYS A 281 10.91 -1.36 15.00
CA LYS A 281 12.28 -1.83 14.76
C LYS A 281 12.45 -2.57 13.46
N THR A 282 11.36 -3.04 12.84
CA THR A 282 11.39 -3.71 11.53
C THR A 282 10.51 -2.96 10.55
N VAL A 283 11.02 -2.75 9.34
CA VAL A 283 10.29 -2.20 8.20
C VAL A 283 10.17 -3.28 7.12
N TYR A 284 8.95 -3.56 6.71
CA TYR A 284 8.64 -4.42 5.57
C TYR A 284 8.22 -3.54 4.39
N VAL A 285 8.81 -3.79 3.22
CA VAL A 285 8.53 -3.05 1.99
C VAL A 285 8.12 -4.00 0.88
N ALA A 286 6.89 -3.84 0.38
CA ALA A 286 6.39 -4.53 -0.81
C ALA A 286 6.99 -3.92 -2.07
N ASN A 287 7.65 -4.73 -2.90
CA ASN A 287 8.31 -4.31 -4.12
C ASN A 287 7.60 -4.93 -5.32
N SER A 288 6.76 -4.13 -5.99
CA SER A 288 5.81 -4.62 -7.01
C SER A 288 6.52 -5.30 -8.19
N THR A 289 7.43 -4.60 -8.86
CA THR A 289 8.24 -5.12 -9.97
C THR A 289 9.24 -6.19 -9.52
N GLY A 290 9.77 -6.03 -8.29
CA GLY A 290 10.67 -7.02 -7.69
C GLY A 290 10.00 -8.35 -7.33
N SER A 291 8.66 -8.40 -7.29
CA SER A 291 7.87 -9.53 -6.77
C SER A 291 8.40 -10.01 -5.41
N SER A 292 8.71 -9.05 -4.54
CA SER A 292 9.47 -9.30 -3.32
C SER A 292 9.00 -8.48 -2.13
N ILE A 293 9.34 -8.93 -0.93
CA ILE A 293 9.28 -8.14 0.30
C ILE A 293 10.71 -7.91 0.79
N SER A 294 11.09 -6.65 0.98
CA SER A 294 12.35 -6.28 1.60
C SER A 294 12.13 -6.00 3.09
N VAL A 295 13.02 -6.52 3.93
CA VAL A 295 12.98 -6.38 5.39
C VAL A 295 14.20 -5.57 5.82
N PHE A 296 13.95 -4.52 6.58
CA PHE A 296 15.00 -3.69 7.18
C PHE A 296 14.85 -3.70 8.69
N SER A 297 15.96 -3.82 9.42
CA SER A 297 15.98 -3.84 10.88
C SER A 297 16.76 -2.66 11.44
N LEU A 298 16.24 -2.08 12.52
CA LEU A 298 16.87 -1.00 13.26
C LEU A 298 17.99 -1.54 14.15
N GLN A 299 19.20 -1.05 13.95
CA GLN A 299 20.36 -1.30 14.80
C GLN A 299 21.13 0.01 14.96
N ASP A 300 21.48 0.35 16.22
CA ASP A 300 22.28 1.55 16.53
C ASP A 300 21.73 2.85 15.89
N ASP A 301 20.41 3.05 15.98
CA ASP A 301 19.66 4.20 15.43
C ASP A 301 19.54 4.27 13.90
N GLU A 302 20.08 3.29 13.16
CA GLU A 302 20.00 3.19 11.70
C GLU A 302 19.27 1.92 11.23
N TYR A 303 18.50 2.02 10.15
CA TYR A 303 17.92 0.83 9.52
C TYR A 303 18.90 0.20 8.54
N SER A 304 19.02 -1.11 8.56
CA SER A 304 19.87 -1.84 7.60
C SER A 304 19.08 -2.96 6.95
N PHE A 305 19.46 -3.32 5.72
CA PHE A 305 18.83 -4.42 5.00
C PHE A 305 19.10 -5.75 5.71
N THR A 306 18.05 -6.50 6.00
CA THR A 306 18.10 -7.78 6.71
C THR A 306 17.83 -8.94 5.77
N GLN A 307 16.80 -8.80 4.93
CA GLN A 307 16.30 -9.90 4.10
C GLN A 307 15.56 -9.37 2.88
N SER A 308 15.63 -10.11 1.77
CA SER A 308 14.67 -10.02 0.69
C SER A 308 13.99 -11.36 0.51
N VAL A 309 12.67 -11.36 0.41
CA VAL A 309 11.85 -12.54 0.17
C VAL A 309 11.20 -12.43 -1.19
N VAL A 310 11.56 -13.33 -2.10
CA VAL A 310 10.95 -13.46 -3.41
C VAL A 310 10.07 -14.69 -3.42
N HIS A 311 8.85 -14.59 -3.92
CA HIS A 311 7.92 -15.70 -4.00
C HIS A 311 7.02 -15.56 -5.24
N ASP A 312 6.57 -16.68 -5.80
CA ASP A 312 5.74 -16.69 -7.02
C ASP A 312 4.29 -16.24 -6.82
N GLY A 313 3.92 -15.95 -5.57
CA GLY A 313 2.65 -15.41 -5.11
C GLY A 313 2.71 -13.91 -4.78
N LEU A 314 3.81 -13.23 -5.13
CA LEU A 314 4.07 -11.82 -4.84
C LEU A 314 4.12 -10.95 -6.10
N LYS A 315 3.61 -11.42 -7.25
CA LYS A 315 3.65 -10.63 -8.48
C LYS A 315 2.83 -9.36 -8.32
N GLY A 316 3.47 -8.20 -8.51
CA GLY A 316 2.81 -6.91 -8.30
C GLY A 316 2.40 -6.69 -6.84
N VAL A 317 3.15 -7.23 -5.87
CA VAL A 317 2.86 -7.07 -4.45
C VAL A 317 2.77 -5.58 -4.08
N GLY A 318 1.62 -5.21 -3.53
CA GLY A 318 1.30 -3.86 -3.06
C GLY A 318 0.50 -3.85 -1.76
N SER A 319 0.02 -5.02 -1.31
CA SER A 319 -0.71 -5.18 -0.06
C SER A 319 0.10 -5.97 0.96
N LEU A 320 0.27 -5.42 2.16
CA LEU A 320 0.88 -6.08 3.31
C LEU A 320 -0.02 -5.92 4.53
N LEU A 321 -0.17 -6.98 5.32
CA LEU A 321 -0.94 -6.99 6.56
C LEU A 321 -0.16 -7.77 7.63
N LEU A 322 0.16 -7.13 8.76
CA LEU A 322 0.71 -7.82 9.92
C LEU A 322 -0.45 -8.29 10.82
N SER A 323 -0.38 -9.52 11.32
CA SER A 323 -1.31 -9.99 12.35
C SER A 323 -1.24 -9.14 13.61
N HIS A 324 -2.34 -9.09 14.36
CA HIS A 324 -2.39 -8.38 15.63
C HIS A 324 -1.26 -8.78 16.60
N ASP A 325 -0.91 -10.08 16.64
CA ASP A 325 0.17 -10.59 17.51
C ASP A 325 1.59 -10.40 16.93
N GLY A 326 1.71 -9.88 15.71
CA GLY A 326 2.96 -9.63 15.03
C GLY A 326 3.68 -10.87 14.48
N LYS A 327 3.08 -12.07 14.57
CA LYS A 327 3.74 -13.34 14.20
C LYS A 327 3.47 -13.80 12.78
N LYS A 328 2.49 -13.22 12.11
CA LYS A 328 2.14 -13.54 10.72
C LYS A 328 2.14 -12.26 9.90
N LEU A 329 2.66 -12.34 8.68
CA LEU A 329 2.55 -11.29 7.67
C LEU A 329 1.86 -11.88 6.45
N TYR A 330 0.74 -11.29 6.05
CA TYR A 330 0.06 -11.59 4.80
C TYR A 330 0.48 -10.59 3.74
N ALA A 331 0.68 -11.08 2.52
CA ALA A 331 1.04 -10.26 1.39
C ALA A 331 0.30 -10.70 0.12
N ALA A 332 -0.07 -9.74 -0.71
CA ALA A 332 -0.76 -10.00 -1.95
C ALA A 332 -0.41 -8.96 -3.01
N GLY A 333 -0.57 -9.35 -4.27
CA GLY A 333 -0.28 -8.50 -5.42
C GLY A 333 -1.37 -8.53 -6.47
N GLU A 334 -1.51 -7.40 -7.16
CA GLU A 334 -2.57 -7.20 -8.15
C GLU A 334 -2.37 -8.03 -9.44
N GLN A 335 -1.16 -8.56 -9.65
CA GLN A 335 -0.81 -9.42 -10.77
C GLN A 335 -0.75 -10.91 -10.39
N ASP A 336 -1.25 -11.26 -9.21
CA ASP A 336 -1.25 -12.62 -8.68
C ASP A 336 -2.65 -13.13 -8.33
N SER A 337 -2.73 -14.42 -7.98
CA SER A 337 -3.94 -15.10 -7.54
C SER A 337 -3.83 -15.52 -6.08
N GLY A 338 -4.81 -15.12 -5.27
CA GLY A 338 -4.81 -15.32 -3.82
C GLY A 338 -3.84 -14.39 -3.09
N PHE A 339 -3.41 -14.83 -1.92
CA PHE A 339 -2.43 -14.13 -1.08
C PHE A 339 -1.52 -15.14 -0.38
N VAL A 340 -0.37 -14.69 0.11
CA VAL A 340 0.62 -15.53 0.81
C VAL A 340 0.75 -15.10 2.27
N GLN A 341 1.10 -16.04 3.13
CA GLN A 341 1.41 -15.82 4.53
C GLN A 341 2.87 -16.20 4.80
N PHE A 342 3.54 -15.34 5.55
CA PHE A 342 4.85 -15.56 6.14
C PHE A 342 4.73 -15.65 7.67
N ALA A 343 5.47 -16.57 8.28
CA ALA A 343 5.77 -16.53 9.70
C ALA A 343 6.85 -15.47 9.95
N VAL A 344 6.61 -14.60 10.94
CA VAL A 344 7.53 -13.54 11.37
C VAL A 344 8.37 -14.08 12.52
N ALA A 345 9.68 -14.17 12.33
CA ALA A 345 10.63 -14.58 13.35
C ALA A 345 10.88 -13.45 14.37
N PRO A 346 11.44 -13.74 15.57
CA PRO A 346 11.70 -12.72 16.59
C PRO A 346 12.61 -11.57 16.14
N ASN A 347 13.46 -11.78 15.13
CA ASN A 347 14.33 -10.75 14.54
C ASN A 347 13.66 -10.00 13.37
N GLY A 348 12.36 -10.21 13.13
CA GLY A 348 11.61 -9.60 12.04
C GLY A 348 11.77 -10.29 10.68
N THR A 349 12.58 -11.35 10.56
CA THR A 349 12.70 -12.07 9.27
C THR A 349 11.45 -12.87 8.94
N LEU A 350 11.16 -13.00 7.65
CA LEU A 350 9.98 -13.66 7.11
C LEU A 350 10.31 -15.05 6.59
N ASN A 351 9.52 -16.05 6.98
CA ASN A 351 9.61 -17.41 6.48
C ASN A 351 8.29 -17.78 5.81
N PHE A 352 8.33 -18.21 4.55
CA PHE A 352 7.11 -18.61 3.85
C PHE A 352 6.39 -19.71 4.62
N ALA A 353 5.09 -19.55 4.83
CA ALA A 353 4.27 -20.49 5.58
C ALA A 353 3.20 -21.12 4.68
N ASN A 354 2.37 -20.30 4.05
CA ASN A 354 1.23 -20.76 3.26
C ASN A 354 0.92 -19.83 2.09
N ARG A 355 0.20 -20.38 1.10
CA ARG A 355 -0.54 -19.63 0.07
C ARG A 355 -2.02 -19.90 0.27
N TYR A 356 -2.83 -18.87 0.18
CA TYR A 356 -4.27 -18.91 0.40
C TYR A 356 -5.03 -18.53 -0.87
N ASN A 357 -6.06 -19.30 -1.19
CA ASN A 357 -7.07 -18.94 -2.19
C ASN A 357 -8.37 -19.71 -1.92
N SER A 358 -9.48 -19.30 -2.52
CA SER A 358 -10.69 -20.11 -2.54
C SER A 358 -10.46 -21.40 -3.37
N PRO A 359 -11.27 -22.46 -3.16
CA PRO A 359 -11.16 -23.71 -3.93
C PRO A 359 -11.27 -23.51 -5.44
N ASP A 360 -12.06 -22.53 -5.88
CA ASP A 360 -12.30 -22.17 -7.28
C ASP A 360 -11.35 -21.08 -7.81
N GLN A 361 -10.39 -20.62 -7.00
CA GLN A 361 -9.40 -19.58 -7.34
C GLN A 361 -10.00 -18.24 -7.76
N THR A 362 -11.14 -17.87 -7.18
CA THR A 362 -11.83 -16.61 -7.45
C THR A 362 -11.17 -15.39 -6.83
N ILE A 363 -10.35 -15.57 -5.78
CA ILE A 363 -9.55 -14.46 -5.23
C ILE A 363 -8.33 -14.26 -6.11
N HIS A 364 -8.26 -13.13 -6.80
CA HIS A 364 -7.11 -12.70 -7.57
C HIS A 364 -6.97 -11.19 -7.54
N SER A 365 -5.86 -10.65 -8.01
CA SER A 365 -5.61 -9.21 -8.12
C SER A 365 -5.90 -8.44 -6.82
N VAL A 366 -5.43 -8.97 -5.70
CA VAL A 366 -5.72 -8.40 -4.38
C VAL A 366 -4.98 -7.09 -4.20
N SER A 367 -5.73 -6.00 -3.98
CA SER A 367 -5.21 -4.65 -3.78
C SER A 367 -5.08 -4.27 -2.31
N SER A 368 -5.95 -4.79 -1.45
CA SER A 368 -5.99 -4.44 -0.03
C SER A 368 -6.50 -5.58 0.84
N MET A 369 -5.95 -5.68 2.05
CA MET A 369 -6.40 -6.62 3.06
C MET A 369 -6.42 -5.94 4.42
N VAL A 370 -7.44 -6.25 5.24
CA VAL A 370 -7.48 -5.83 6.64
C VAL A 370 -8.05 -6.95 7.51
N GLU A 371 -7.50 -7.08 8.71
CA GLU A 371 -7.95 -8.04 9.71
C GLU A 371 -9.27 -7.58 10.35
N LEU A 372 -10.33 -8.38 10.17
CA LEU A 372 -11.63 -8.12 10.77
C LEU A 372 -11.68 -8.69 12.19
N VAL A 373 -11.45 -9.99 12.34
CA VAL A 373 -11.50 -10.70 13.64
C VAL A 373 -10.26 -11.56 13.86
N ASN A 374 -9.40 -11.14 14.80
CA ASN A 374 -8.31 -11.90 15.45
C ASN A 374 -7.65 -12.98 14.57
N ASP A 375 -7.03 -12.58 13.47
CA ASP A 375 -6.32 -13.44 12.50
C ASP A 375 -7.13 -14.59 11.91
N LYS A 376 -8.47 -14.53 12.01
CA LYS A 376 -9.39 -15.55 11.52
C LYS A 376 -10.21 -15.04 10.35
N LEU A 377 -10.76 -13.84 10.46
CA LEU A 377 -11.53 -13.20 9.38
C LEU A 377 -10.75 -12.03 8.79
N LEU A 378 -10.61 -12.03 7.48
CA LEU A 378 -10.02 -10.95 6.70
C LEU A 378 -11.08 -10.33 5.78
N LEU A 379 -11.02 -9.01 5.60
CA LEU A 379 -11.58 -8.36 4.43
C LEU A 379 -10.52 -8.32 3.34
N VAL A 380 -10.87 -8.75 2.14
CA VAL A 380 -9.96 -8.82 0.99
C VAL A 380 -10.59 -8.11 -0.20
N LEU A 381 -9.93 -7.06 -0.71
CA LEU A 381 -10.33 -6.37 -1.94
C LEU A 381 -9.61 -6.96 -3.15
N SER A 382 -10.34 -7.16 -4.25
CA SER A 382 -9.80 -7.54 -5.55
C SER A 382 -10.04 -6.44 -6.57
N ALA A 383 -8.95 -5.84 -7.05
CA ALA A 383 -8.96 -4.73 -8.01
C ALA A 383 -9.51 -5.11 -9.39
N LYS A 384 -9.38 -6.38 -9.83
CA LYS A 384 -9.82 -6.80 -11.17
C LYS A 384 -11.06 -7.69 -11.16
N ALA A 385 -11.54 -8.05 -9.98
CA ALA A 385 -12.82 -8.73 -9.82
C ALA A 385 -13.94 -7.77 -9.37
N ASP A 386 -13.59 -6.50 -9.11
CA ASP A 386 -14.48 -5.43 -8.65
C ASP A 386 -15.25 -5.86 -7.40
N ALA A 387 -14.51 -6.40 -6.42
CA ALA A 387 -15.10 -7.17 -5.34
C ALA A 387 -14.41 -6.97 -3.98
N LEU A 388 -15.24 -7.04 -2.94
CA LEU A 388 -14.87 -7.17 -1.53
C LEU A 388 -15.33 -8.54 -1.01
N TYR A 389 -14.38 -9.30 -0.47
CA TYR A 389 -14.63 -10.60 0.14
C TYR A 389 -14.50 -10.54 1.66
N VAL A 390 -15.41 -11.23 2.36
CA VAL A 390 -15.20 -11.64 3.75
C VAL A 390 -14.67 -13.06 3.73
N VAL A 391 -13.44 -13.24 4.20
CA VAL A 391 -12.69 -14.50 4.06
C VAL A 391 -12.35 -15.06 5.44
N GLU A 392 -12.66 -16.34 5.66
CA GLU A 392 -12.24 -17.10 6.84
C GLU A 392 -11.00 -17.92 6.51
N LEU A 393 -9.95 -17.72 7.30
CA LEU A 393 -8.72 -18.51 7.23
C LEU A 393 -8.93 -19.89 7.89
N PRO A 394 -8.35 -20.96 7.33
CA PRO A 394 -8.39 -22.28 7.96
C PRO A 394 -7.62 -22.28 9.29
N GLU A 395 -8.04 -23.15 10.21
CA GLU A 395 -7.42 -23.30 11.55
C GLU A 395 -5.95 -23.72 11.52
#